data_AF-A0A9E0WQL6-F1
#
_entry.id   AF-A0A9E0WQL6-F1
#
_cell.length_a   1.000
_cell.length_b   1.000
_cell.length_c   1.000
_cell.angle_alpha   90.00
_cell.angle_beta   90.00
_cell.angle_gamma   90.00
#
_symmetry.space_group_name_H-M   'P 1'
#
loop_
_entity.id
_entity.type
_entity.pdbx_description
1 polymer ?
#
loop_
_entity_poly.entity_id
_entity_poly.type
_entity_poly.pdbx_seq_one_letter_code
_entity_poly.pdbx_strand_id
1 'polypeptide(L)'
;MKPFPVEYDPNQLLDSLITVLNLKNDAALSRALEVAPPVISKIRHRRLPVGASMLIRMHEVSGLTIRELKDLMGDRRDRHRVSDLANPARNPAATE
;
A
#
# COMPACT_ATOMS: atom_id res chain seq x y z
N MET A 1 19.83 -20.87 -5.51
CA MET A 1 19.76 -19.40 -5.38
C MET A 1 18.60 -19.06 -4.45
N LYS A 2 18.85 -18.61 -3.21
CA LYS A 2 17.77 -18.20 -2.29
C LYS A 2 17.29 -16.81 -2.74
N PRO A 3 15.99 -16.57 -2.99
CA PRO A 3 15.53 -15.22 -3.27
C PRO A 3 15.76 -14.37 -2.01
N PHE A 4 16.52 -13.28 -2.14
CA PHE A 4 16.63 -12.30 -1.08
C PHE A 4 15.21 -11.80 -0.72
N PRO A 5 14.92 -11.56 0.56
CA PRO A 5 13.66 -10.92 0.94
C PRO A 5 13.63 -9.55 0.27
N VAL A 6 12.70 -9.36 -0.68
CA VAL A 6 12.44 -8.03 -1.23
C VAL A 6 11.78 -7.27 -0.08
N GLU A 7 12.52 -6.31 0.47
CA GLU A 7 12.06 -5.48 1.57
C GLU A 7 10.98 -4.52 1.05
N TYR A 8 9.98 -4.25 1.89
CA TYR A 8 8.93 -3.29 1.58
C TYR A 8 9.53 -1.88 1.40
N ASP A 9 9.46 -1.33 0.19
CA ASP A 9 9.94 0.01 -0.13
C ASP A 9 8.88 0.87 -0.84
N PRO A 10 8.14 1.71 -0.09
CA PRO A 10 7.14 2.57 -0.69
C PRO A 10 7.77 3.76 -1.45
N ASN A 11 9.07 4.04 -1.29
CA ASN A 11 9.72 5.12 -2.04
C ASN A 11 9.77 4.78 -3.53
N GLN A 12 10.17 3.56 -3.89
CA GLN A 12 10.17 3.09 -5.26
C GLN A 12 8.80 3.22 -5.93
N LEU A 13 7.71 2.89 -5.22
CA LEU A 13 6.34 3.11 -5.69
C LEU A 13 6.05 4.60 -5.96
N LEU A 14 6.33 5.48 -5.00
CA LEU A 14 6.03 6.91 -5.14
C LEU A 14 6.87 7.59 -6.23
N ASP A 15 8.15 7.24 -6.36
CA ASP A 15 9.05 7.76 -7.39
C ASP A 15 8.62 7.30 -8.79
N SER A 16 8.17 6.04 -8.90
CA SER A 16 7.62 5.51 -10.13
C SER A 16 6.34 6.24 -10.53
N LEU A 17 5.44 6.52 -9.57
CA LEU A 17 4.22 7.29 -9.83
C LEU A 17 4.53 8.73 -10.28
N ILE A 18 5.51 9.39 -9.65
CA ILE A 18 5.96 10.73 -10.09
C ILE A 18 6.45 10.69 -11.54
N THR A 19 7.20 9.65 -11.89
CA THR A 19 7.73 9.47 -13.25
C THR A 19 6.62 9.17 -14.26
N VAL A 20 5.76 8.20 -13.99
CA VAL A 20 4.66 7.76 -14.87
C VAL A 20 3.66 8.89 -15.12
N LEU A 21 3.35 9.68 -14.09
CA LEU A 21 2.41 10.80 -14.17
C LEU A 21 3.06 12.11 -14.62
N ASN A 22 4.37 12.10 -14.92
CA ASN A 22 5.15 13.28 -15.29
C ASN A 22 5.00 14.45 -14.28
N LEU A 23 5.09 14.14 -13.00
CA LEU A 23 4.94 15.10 -11.91
C LEU A 23 6.29 15.64 -11.46
N LYS A 24 6.29 16.85 -10.89
CA LYS A 24 7.53 17.50 -10.43
C LYS A 24 8.02 16.97 -9.08
N ASN A 25 7.11 16.62 -8.17
CA ASN A 25 7.44 16.26 -6.79
C ASN A 25 6.24 15.65 -6.02
N ASP A 26 6.49 15.27 -4.77
CA ASP A 26 5.50 14.72 -3.83
C ASP A 26 4.28 15.61 -3.60
N ALA A 27 4.42 16.94 -3.67
CA ALA A 27 3.28 17.84 -3.51
C ALA A 27 2.37 17.82 -4.74
N ALA A 28 2.93 17.63 -5.94
CA ALA A 28 2.13 17.39 -7.14
C ALA A 28 1.45 16.01 -7.08
N LEU A 29 2.17 14.99 -6.59
CA LEU A 29 1.63 13.65 -6.37
C LEU A 29 0.46 13.64 -5.37
N SER A 30 0.59 14.38 -4.26
CA SER A 30 -0.47 14.45 -3.26
C SER A 30 -1.77 15.03 -3.85
N ARG A 31 -1.65 16.03 -4.74
CA ARG A 31 -2.80 16.62 -5.44
C ARG A 31 -3.42 15.63 -6.43
N ALA A 32 -2.61 14.95 -7.24
CA ALA A 32 -3.09 13.96 -8.19
C ALA A 32 -3.84 12.81 -7.50
N LEU A 33 -3.33 12.37 -6.35
CA LEU A 33 -3.95 11.31 -5.54
C LEU A 33 -5.08 11.81 -4.63
N GLU A 34 -5.41 13.12 -4.63
CA GLU A 34 -6.42 13.73 -3.74
C GLU A 34 -6.17 13.49 -2.24
N VAL A 35 -4.90 13.51 -1.83
CA VAL A 35 -4.48 13.32 -0.44
C VAL A 35 -3.75 14.55 0.08
N ALA A 36 -3.81 14.75 1.39
CA ALA A 36 -3.03 15.80 2.03
C ALA A 36 -1.51 15.49 1.93
N PRO A 37 -0.63 16.49 1.72
CA PRO A 37 0.82 16.28 1.67
C PRO A 37 1.42 15.46 2.83
N PRO A 38 0.94 15.58 4.10
CA PRO A 38 1.42 14.75 5.19
C PRO A 38 1.21 13.24 5.00
N VAL A 39 0.25 12.82 4.18
CA VAL A 39 0.01 11.40 3.87
C VAL A 39 1.20 10.85 3.06
N ILE A 40 1.60 11.55 2.01
CA ILE A 40 2.77 11.18 1.18
C ILE A 40 4.04 11.17 2.01
N SER A 41 4.27 12.21 2.81
CA SER A 41 5.44 12.28 3.70
C SER A 41 5.49 11.10 4.68
N LYS A 42 4.36 10.74 5.32
CA LYS A 42 4.31 9.59 6.21
C LYS A 42 4.57 8.27 5.49
N ILE A 43 4.13 8.12 4.24
CA ILE A 43 4.42 6.93 3.42
C ILE A 43 5.92 6.86 3.09
N ARG A 44 6.52 7.96 2.60
CA ARG A 44 7.98 8.09 2.33
C ARG A 44 8.82 7.67 3.54
N HIS A 45 8.42 8.10 4.73
CA HIS A 45 9.11 7.79 5.98
C HIS A 45 8.67 6.48 6.64
N ARG A 46 7.91 5.63 5.93
CA ARG A 46 7.42 4.32 6.43
C ARG A 46 6.64 4.42 7.75
N ARG A 47 6.02 5.56 8.03
CA ARG A 47 5.15 5.83 9.20
C ARG A 47 3.68 5.55 8.92
N LEU A 48 3.31 5.42 7.65
CA LEU A 48 1.97 5.04 7.20
C LEU A 48 2.13 3.97 6.10
N PRO A 49 1.61 2.74 6.29
CA PRO A 49 1.60 1.74 5.23
C PRO A 49 0.64 2.15 4.12
N VAL A 50 0.95 1.74 2.88
CA VAL A 50 0.02 1.88 1.76
C VAL A 50 -1.06 0.81 1.92
N GLY A 51 -2.29 1.25 2.22
CA GLY A 51 -3.46 0.38 2.36
C GLY A 51 -4.18 0.14 1.03
N ALA A 52 -5.18 -0.73 1.05
CA ALA A 52 -5.95 -1.11 -0.14
C ALA A 52 -6.64 0.08 -0.82
N SER A 53 -7.26 0.99 -0.05
CA SER A 53 -7.90 2.19 -0.60
C SER A 53 -6.91 3.11 -1.32
N MET A 54 -5.69 3.25 -0.79
CA MET A 54 -4.64 4.03 -1.43
C MET A 54 -4.14 3.36 -2.71
N LEU A 55 -3.98 2.03 -2.72
CA LEU A 55 -3.60 1.28 -3.91
C LEU A 55 -4.64 1.40 -5.02
N ILE A 56 -5.93 1.36 -4.69
CA ILE A 56 -7.02 1.56 -5.66
C ILE A 56 -6.92 2.97 -6.25
N ARG A 57 -6.74 4.00 -5.42
CA ARG A 57 -6.59 5.37 -5.90
C ARG A 57 -5.38 5.55 -6.81
N MET A 58 -4.25 4.94 -6.47
CA MET A 58 -3.05 4.94 -7.30
C MET A 58 -3.28 4.23 -8.64
N HIS A 59 -4.02 3.11 -8.64
CA HIS A 59 -4.39 2.39 -9.85
C HIS A 59 -5.24 3.26 -10.78
N GLU A 60 -6.27 3.91 -10.26
CA GLU A 60 -7.17 4.77 -11.03
C GLU A 60 -6.45 5.97 -11.65
N VAL A 61 -5.53 6.59 -10.90
CA VAL A 61 -4.82 7.79 -11.37
C VAL A 61 -3.69 7.45 -12.35
N SER A 62 -2.97 6.36 -12.13
CA SER A 62 -1.79 5.99 -12.95
C SER A 62 -2.07 5.03 -14.10
N GLY A 63 -3.19 4.30 -14.06
CA GLY A 63 -3.47 3.21 -14.99
C GLY A 63 -2.64 1.93 -14.74
N LEU A 64 -1.70 1.93 -13.79
CA LEU A 64 -0.93 0.75 -13.41
C LEU A 64 -1.82 -0.24 -12.68
N THR A 65 -1.72 -1.53 -13.00
CA THR A 65 -2.44 -2.59 -12.30
C THR A 65 -2.05 -2.65 -10.83
N ILE A 66 -2.95 -3.13 -9.97
CA ILE A 66 -2.67 -3.33 -8.53
C ILE A 66 -1.45 -4.25 -8.33
N ARG A 67 -1.22 -5.21 -9.25
CA ARG A 67 -0.05 -6.09 -9.23
C ARG A 67 1.24 -5.30 -9.42
N GLU A 68 1.31 -4.47 -10.46
CA GLU A 68 2.49 -3.62 -10.73
C GLU A 68 2.77 -2.68 -9.55
N LEU A 69 1.74 -2.08 -8.96
CA LEU A 69 1.89 -1.22 -7.77
C LEU A 69 2.47 -1.98 -6.55
N LYS A 70 2.03 -3.23 -6.33
CA LYS A 70 2.58 -4.09 -5.28
C LYS A 70 4.02 -4.50 -5.57
N ASP A 71 4.31 -4.85 -6.82
CA ASP A 71 5.66 -5.24 -7.26
C ASP A 71 6.65 -4.08 -7.09
N LEU A 72 6.25 -2.85 -7.44
CA LEU A 72 7.03 -1.62 -7.23
C LEU A 72 7.33 -1.32 -5.76
N MET A 73 6.49 -1.78 -4.84
CA MET A 73 6.68 -1.59 -3.40
C MET A 73 7.40 -2.76 -2.74
N GLY A 74 7.67 -3.84 -3.49
CA GLY A 74 8.12 -5.10 -2.92
C GLY A 74 7.08 -5.75 -2.01
N ASP A 75 5.80 -5.40 -2.15
CA ASP A 75 4.75 -5.82 -1.24
C ASP A 75 4.27 -7.24 -1.53
N ARG A 76 4.67 -8.17 -0.66
CA ARG A 76 4.29 -9.59 -0.73
C ARG A 76 3.12 -9.96 0.20
N ARG A 77 2.39 -8.99 0.75
CA ARG A 77 1.25 -9.22 1.68
C ARG A 77 0.09 -10.02 1.08
N ASP A 78 0.11 -10.31 -0.22
CA ASP A 78 -0.86 -11.16 -0.92
C ASP A 78 -0.88 -12.62 -0.40
N ARG A 79 0.22 -13.11 0.18
CA ARG A 79 0.33 -14.53 0.57
C ARG A 79 -0.14 -14.83 2.00
N HIS A 80 -1.44 -14.79 2.22
CA HIS A 80 -2.13 -15.35 3.40
C HIS A 80 -2.11 -14.47 4.66
N ARG A 81 -3.16 -13.68 4.86
CA ARG A 81 -3.66 -13.34 6.21
C ARG A 81 -5.17 -13.58 6.28
N VAL A 82 -5.57 -14.81 5.96
CA VAL A 82 -6.79 -15.41 6.49
C VAL A 82 -6.37 -16.13 7.79
N SER A 83 -6.09 -15.36 8.84
CA SER A 83 -5.74 -15.92 10.15
C SER A 83 -6.37 -15.16 11.32
N ASP A 84 -7.33 -14.27 11.06
CA ASP A 84 -8.10 -13.57 12.11
C ASP A 84 -9.59 -14.00 12.15
N LEU A 85 -10.01 -15.01 11.36
CA LEU A 85 -11.39 -15.53 11.34
C LEU A 85 -11.63 -16.76 12.23
N ALA A 86 -10.74 -17.06 13.18
CA ALA A 86 -10.97 -18.09 14.19
C ALA A 86 -10.62 -17.56 15.59
N ASN A 87 -11.40 -16.59 16.09
CA ASN A 87 -11.48 -16.34 17.52
C ASN A 87 -12.81 -16.89 18.07
N PRO A 88 -12.87 -18.15 18.51
CA PRO A 88 -14.07 -18.72 19.11
C PRO A 88 -14.40 -18.15 20.51
N ALA A 89 -13.59 -17.25 21.08
CA ALA A 89 -13.75 -16.76 22.45
C ALA A 89 -14.77 -15.61 22.63
N ARG A 90 -15.69 -15.39 21.68
CA ARG A 90 -16.68 -14.29 21.76
C ARG A 90 -18.14 -14.72 21.56
N ASN A 91 -18.52 -15.88 22.06
CA ASN A 91 -19.93 -16.22 22.25
C ASN A 91 -20.22 -16.62 23.71
N PRO A 92 -20.68 -15.72 24.58
CA PRO A 92 -21.11 -16.07 25.94
C PRO A 92 -22.55 -16.60 26.02
N ALA A 93 -23.21 -16.94 24.92
CA ALA A 93 -24.57 -17.51 24.95
C ALA A 93 -24.54 -19.05 24.95
N ALA A 94 -24.08 -19.64 26.06
CA ALA A 94 -24.34 -21.03 26.42
C ALA A 94 -24.02 -21.26 27.91
N THR A 95 -24.81 -20.66 28.80
CA THR A 95 -24.96 -21.14 30.17
C THR A 95 -26.44 -21.10 30.52
N GLU A 96 -26.99 -22.32 30.61
CA GLU A 96 -28.18 -22.77 31.36
C GLU A 96 -29.55 -22.11 31.09
#